data_AF-A0A6V7JL19-F1
#
_entry.id   AF-A0A6V7JL19-F1
#
_cell.length_a   1.000
_cell.length_b   1.000
_cell.length_c   1.000
_cell.angle_alpha   90.00
_cell.angle_beta   90.00
_cell.angle_gamma   90.00
#
_symmetry.space_group_name_H-M   'P 1'
#
loop_
_entity.id
_entity.type
_entity.pdbx_description
1 polymer ?
#
loop_
_entity_poly.entity_id
_entity_poly.type
_entity_poly.pdbx_seq_one_letter_code
_entity_poly.pdbx_strand_id
1 'polypeptide(L)' 'LWDCYLGMHFGHFPREERQQLLKRDYHFKCDCIACVNNYPLFEKLPNAT' A
#
# COMPACT_ATOMS: atom_id res chain seq x y z
N LEU A 1 9.63 4.81 13.44
CA LEU A 1 9.91 3.89 12.32
C LEU A 1 8.62 3.71 11.54
N TRP A 2 8.64 3.91 10.22
CA TRP A 2 7.52 3.57 9.35
C TRP A 2 7.85 2.23 8.71
N ASP A 3 7.16 1.17 9.11
CA ASP A 3 7.35 -0.17 8.55
C ASP A 3 6.12 -0.57 7.73
N CYS A 4 6.27 -1.54 6.83
CA CYS A 4 5.15 -2.15 6.11
C CYS A 4 4.42 -3.11 7.04
N TYR A 5 3.44 -2.59 7.78
CA TYR A 5 2.52 -3.38 8.60
C TYR A 5 1.98 -4.58 7.81
N LEU A 6 1.97 -5.76 8.44
CA LEU A 6 1.53 -7.03 7.86
C LEU A 6 2.33 -7.51 6.63
N GLY A 7 3.50 -6.93 6.35
CA GLY A 7 4.28 -7.24 5.13
C GLY A 7 3.62 -6.74 3.83
N MET A 8 2.61 -5.89 3.94
CA MET A 8 1.79 -5.45 2.81
C MET A 8 2.42 -4.26 2.08
N HIS A 9 3.42 -4.56 1.26
CA HIS A 9 4.12 -3.56 0.47
C HIS A 9 3.21 -2.95 -0.60
N PHE A 10 3.27 -1.62 -0.79
CA PHE A 10 2.41 -0.91 -1.76
C PHE A 10 2.62 -1.36 -3.21
N GLY A 11 3.80 -1.91 -3.53
CA GLY A 11 4.11 -2.43 -4.86
C GLY A 11 3.50 -3.79 -5.16
N HIS A 12 3.03 -4.52 -4.15
CA HIS A 12 2.42 -5.85 -4.31
C HIS A 12 0.92 -5.86 -3.99
N PHE A 13 0.45 -4.97 -3.11
CA PHE A 13 -0.94 -4.96 -2.66
C PHE A 13 -1.65 -3.63 -3.00
N PRO A 14 -2.85 -3.69 -3.61
CA PRO A 14 -3.65 -2.51 -3.91
C PRO A 14 -3.93 -1.64 -2.68
N ARG A 15 -3.98 -0.31 -2.86
CA ARG A 15 -4.27 0.65 -1.78
C ARG A 15 -5.49 0.24 -0.96
N GLU A 16 -6.57 -0.18 -1.62
CA GLU A 16 -7.84 -0.51 -0.97
C GLU A 16 -7.71 -1.71 -0.03
N GLU A 17 -7.02 -2.77 -0.46
CA GLU A 17 -6.76 -3.95 0.36
C GLU A 17 -5.92 -3.59 1.59
N ARG A 18 -4.86 -2.78 1.40
CA ARG A 18 -4.04 -2.27 2.53
C ARG A 18 -4.89 -1.47 3.53
N GLN A 19 -5.76 -0.59 3.06
CA GLN A 19 -6.62 0.22 3.94
C GLN A 19 -7.65 -0.63 4.68
N GLN A 20 -8.24 -1.62 4.03
CA GLN A 20 -9.22 -2.51 4.66
C GLN A 20 -8.59 -3.32 5.79
N LEU A 21 -7.42 -3.91 5.57
CA LEU A 21 -6.73 -4.72 6.57
C LEU A 21 -6.24 -3.88 7.74
N LEU A 22 -5.65 -2.69 7.49
CA LEU A 22 -5.23 -1.78 8.56
C LEU A 22 -6.41 -1.26 9.39
N LYS A 23 -7.54 -0.97 8.76
CA LYS A 23 -8.76 -0.56 9.47
C LYS A 23 -9.36 -1.71 10.30
N ARG A 24 -9.27 -2.94 9.81
CA ARG A 24 -9.78 -4.14 10.50
C ARG A 24 -8.92 -4.51 11.72
N ASP A 25 -7.61 -4.63 11.53
CA ASP A 25 -6.70 -5.24 12.51
C ASP A 25 -6.07 -4.21 13.47
N TYR A 26 -5.90 -2.98 13.00
CA TYR A 26 -5.22 -1.91 13.74
C TYR A 26 -6.07 -0.64 13.90
N HIS A 27 -7.31 -0.64 13.41
CA HIS A 27 -8.28 0.44 13.57
C HIS A 27 -7.80 1.84 13.13
N PHE A 28 -6.93 1.92 12.11
CA PHE A 28 -6.49 3.19 11.54
C PHE A 28 -6.57 3.22 10.01
N LYS A 29 -6.47 4.42 9.45
CA LYS A 29 -6.37 4.68 8.01
C LYS A 29 -4.96 5.14 7.68
N CYS A 30 -4.30 4.48 6.73
CA CYS A 30 -2.94 4.83 6.34
C CYS A 30 -2.92 6.09 5.45
N ASP A 31 -2.06 7.04 5.75
CA ASP A 31 -1.86 8.31 5.04
C ASP A 31 -0.44 8.47 4.49
N CYS A 32 0.30 7.36 4.34
CA CYS A 32 1.63 7.39 3.74
C CYS A 32 1.60 7.89 2.29
N ILE A 33 2.74 8.37 1.78
CA ILE A 33 2.85 8.95 0.44
C ILE A 33 2.31 8.04 -0.67
N ALA A 34 2.51 6.72 -0.56
CA ALA A 34 2.00 5.74 -1.51
C ALA A 34 0.47 5.58 -1.46
N CYS A 35 -0.13 5.70 -0.27
CA CYS A 35 -1.59 5.71 -0.10
C CYS A 35 -2.21 7.00 -0.63
N VAL A 36 -1.63 8.15 -0.29
CA VAL A 36 -2.10 9.47 -0.72
C VAL A 36 -2.06 9.60 -2.24
N ASN A 37 -0.98 9.15 -2.87
CA ASN A 37 -0.80 9.25 -4.32
C ASN A 37 -1.30 8.02 -5.10
N ASN A 38 -1.89 7.03 -4.44
CA ASN A 38 -2.36 5.78 -5.05
C ASN A 38 -1.31 5.14 -6.00
N TYR A 39 -0.09 4.89 -5.48
CA TYR A 39 0.99 4.33 -6.29
C TYR A 39 0.60 3.02 -6.98
N PRO A 40 1.06 2.78 -8.22
CA PRO A 40 0.78 1.56 -8.95
C PRO A 40 1.49 0.35 -8.32
N LEU A 41 0.97 -0.84 -8.63
CA LEU A 41 1.67 -2.09 -8.37
C LEU A 41 2.87 -2.23 -9.31
N PHE A 42 3.88 -3.00 -8.91
CA PHE A 42 5.08 -3.22 -9.73
C PHE A 42 4.75 -3.83 -11.10
N GLU A 43 3.76 -4.72 -11.16
CA GLU A 43 3.26 -5.31 -12.42
C GLU A 43 2.65 -4.27 -13.39
N LYS A 44 2.27 -3.08 -12.90
CA LYS A 44 1.68 -2.00 -13.70
C LYS A 44 2.70 -0.94 -14.09
N LEU A 45 3.95 -1.07 -13.65
CA LEU A 45 5.01 -0.17 -14.08
C LEU A 45 5.38 -0.48 -15.53
N PRO A 46 5.63 0.54 -16.36
CA PRO A 46 6.17 0.31 -17.68
C PRO A 46 7.53 -0.39 -17.55
N ASN A 47 7.77 -1.42 -18.37
CA ASN A 47 9.10 -2.01 -18.47
C ASN A 47 10.09 -0.92 -18.89
N ALA A 48 11.25 -0.87 -18.23
CA ALA A 48 12.35 -0.03 -18.65
C ALA A 48 12.90 -0.57 -19.98
N THR A 49 12.33 -0.09 -21.08
CA THR A 49 12.87 -0.25 -22.43
C THR A 49 14.08 0.66 -22.62
#